data_AF-L8LIY0-F1
#
_entry.id   AF-L8LIY0-F1
#
_cell.length_a   1.000
_cell.length_b   1.000
_cell.length_c   1.000
_cell.angle_alpha   90.00
_cell.angle_beta   90.00
_cell.angle_gamma   90.00
#
_symmetry.space_group_name_H-M   'P 1'
#
loop_
_entity.id
_entity.type
_entity.pdbx_description
1 polymer ?
#
loop_
_entity_poly.entity_id
_entity_poly.type
_entity_poly.pdbx_seq_one_letter_code
_entity_poly.pdbx_strand_id
1 'polypeptide(L)'
;MGIGLCLFLIFFGVVCWFFFTLEAKPVPRGEYCELACLWEDAPQSALKGQSYHLATPFASIFIPTWHHFYRSNLGKPEIDYWEWRSFPASDSVCPELTALLASKSPNTAVKSILLQLASAPVDPFQEGDFGQQIQNYLLFKDWHQASYHVLGEKSLAGVYQVCFNTSWDTIKQILGQREGKWWQVLNVNPEATVSEVEQAYKLLIRHWHPDLNSSPHSHQMAIMINSAYQDYKSLSPVRSLSPFFSLLYKIYTFFSSLKLSPLLKVRN
;
A
#
# COMPACT_ATOMS: atom_id res chain seq x y z
N MET A 1 -27.31 -33.58 50.24
CA MET A 1 -26.27 -32.62 49.75
C MET A 1 -25.12 -33.28 48.94
N GLY A 2 -25.14 -34.58 48.61
CA GLY A 2 -24.00 -35.23 47.95
C GLY A 2 -23.94 -35.16 46.42
N ILE A 3 -25.08 -35.07 45.73
CA ILE A 3 -25.12 -35.18 44.25
C ILE A 3 -24.67 -33.89 43.56
N GLY A 4 -25.02 -32.72 44.12
CA GLY A 4 -24.66 -31.43 43.54
C GLY A 4 -23.15 -31.16 43.53
N LEU A 5 -22.44 -31.57 44.59
CA LEU A 5 -20.98 -31.41 44.66
C LEU A 5 -20.28 -32.31 43.63
N CYS A 6 -20.80 -33.51 43.40
CA CYS A 6 -20.22 -34.47 42.45
C CYS A 6 -20.36 -33.96 41.01
N LEU A 7 -21.52 -33.44 40.62
CA LEU A 7 -21.73 -32.86 39.29
C LEU A 7 -20.90 -31.59 39.08
N PHE A 8 -20.74 -30.76 40.12
CA PHE A 8 -19.90 -29.56 40.04
C PHE A 8 -18.43 -29.91 39.82
N LEU A 9 -17.91 -30.93 40.52
CA LEU A 9 -16.52 -31.38 40.36
C LEU A 9 -16.26 -32.05 39.01
N ILE A 10 -17.23 -32.78 38.45
CA ILE A 10 -17.12 -33.34 37.10
C ILE A 10 -17.10 -32.22 36.05
N PHE A 11 -17.99 -31.23 36.18
CA PHE A 11 -18.02 -30.10 35.27
C PHE A 11 -16.72 -29.28 35.34
N PHE A 12 -16.24 -28.97 36.55
CA PHE A 12 -14.97 -28.27 36.73
C PHE A 12 -13.77 -29.11 36.25
N GLY A 13 -13.79 -30.42 36.48
CA GLY A 13 -12.74 -31.32 36.01
C GLY A 13 -12.66 -31.38 34.48
N VAL A 14 -13.81 -31.44 33.79
CA VAL A 14 -13.86 -31.44 32.31
C VAL A 14 -13.42 -30.09 31.76
N VAL A 15 -13.90 -28.98 32.35
CA VAL A 15 -13.51 -27.62 31.94
C VAL A 15 -12.01 -27.39 32.18
N CYS A 16 -11.48 -27.72 33.36
CA CYS A 16 -10.06 -27.58 33.67
C CYS A 16 -9.18 -28.50 32.83
N TRP A 17 -9.60 -29.74 32.54
CA TRP A 17 -8.89 -30.63 31.61
C TRP A 17 -8.81 -29.98 30.23
N PHE A 18 -9.93 -29.44 29.73
CA PHE A 18 -10.00 -28.78 28.42
C PHE A 18 -9.08 -27.56 28.34
N PHE A 19 -8.95 -26.79 29.42
CA PHE A 19 -8.02 -25.66 29.48
C PHE A 19 -6.55 -26.08 29.69
N PHE A 20 -6.28 -27.15 30.45
CA PHE A 20 -4.92 -27.62 30.70
C PHE A 20 -4.30 -28.32 29.47
N THR A 21 -5.13 -28.90 28.59
CA THR A 21 -4.67 -29.42 27.29
C THR A 21 -4.40 -28.33 26.25
N LEU A 22 -4.79 -27.07 26.54
CA LEU A 22 -4.53 -25.90 25.68
C LEU A 22 -3.24 -25.15 26.03
N GLU A 23 -2.45 -25.59 27.02
CA GLU A 23 -1.08 -25.07 27.20
C GLU A 23 -0.17 -25.63 26.09
N ALA A 24 -0.09 -24.83 25.03
CA ALA A 24 0.58 -25.09 23.79
C ALA A 24 2.09 -25.32 23.97
N LYS A 25 2.59 -26.43 23.40
CA LYS A 25 3.97 -26.48 22.92
C LYS A 25 4.14 -25.44 21.81
N PRO A 26 5.29 -24.75 21.70
CA PRO A 26 5.55 -23.88 20.56
C PRO A 26 5.68 -24.76 19.30
N VAL A 27 4.66 -24.75 18.45
CA VAL A 27 4.61 -25.49 17.19
C VAL A 27 4.99 -24.56 16.03
N PRO A 28 5.82 -25.03 15.08
CA PRO A 28 6.25 -24.25 13.92
C PRO A 28 5.06 -23.97 12.97
N ARG A 29 5.07 -22.77 12.38
CA ARG A 29 4.07 -22.28 11.41
C ARG A 29 3.88 -23.30 10.29
N GLY A 30 2.65 -23.80 10.09
CA GLY A 30 2.32 -24.56 8.90
C GLY A 30 1.04 -25.38 8.91
N GLU A 31 0.47 -25.74 10.06
CA GLU A 31 -0.71 -26.63 10.10
C GLU A 31 -1.74 -26.12 11.10
N TYR A 32 -2.90 -25.70 10.58
CA TYR A 32 -4.05 -25.30 11.38
C TYR A 32 -4.95 -26.53 11.68
N CYS A 33 -5.09 -26.81 12.97
CA CYS A 33 -6.23 -27.41 13.70
C CYS A 33 -6.75 -28.83 13.37
N GLU A 34 -6.39 -29.76 14.26
CA GLU A 34 -6.94 -31.12 14.50
C GLU A 34 -8.42 -31.16 14.99
N LEU A 35 -9.12 -30.02 15.06
CA LEU A 35 -10.56 -29.96 15.36
C LEU A 35 -11.44 -30.03 14.10
N ALA A 36 -10.86 -29.88 12.90
CA ALA A 36 -11.57 -30.11 11.64
C ALA A 36 -11.89 -31.59 11.42
N CYS A 37 -11.10 -32.50 12.00
CA CYS A 37 -11.26 -33.94 11.79
C CYS A 37 -12.50 -34.53 12.47
N LEU A 38 -13.16 -33.83 13.41
CA LEU A 38 -14.45 -34.28 13.95
C LEU A 38 -15.62 -34.03 12.98
N TRP A 39 -15.42 -33.23 11.93
CA TRP A 39 -16.41 -32.92 10.90
C TRP A 39 -16.06 -33.47 9.49
N GLU A 40 -14.80 -33.89 9.26
CA GLU A 40 -14.33 -34.39 7.96
C GLU A 40 -14.76 -35.82 7.60
N ASP A 41 -15.22 -36.64 8.56
CA ASP A 41 -15.74 -37.99 8.27
C ASP A 41 -17.20 -38.00 7.78
N ALA A 42 -17.83 -36.84 7.58
CA ALA A 42 -19.14 -36.76 6.95
C ALA A 42 -18.99 -36.94 5.42
N PRO A 43 -19.58 -37.99 4.81
CA PRO A 43 -19.42 -38.24 3.37
C PRO A 43 -19.90 -37.04 2.55
N GLN A 44 -19.23 -36.73 1.42
CA GLN A 44 -19.59 -35.60 0.54
C GLN A 44 -21.05 -35.61 0.03
N SER A 45 -21.74 -36.75 0.13
CA SER A 45 -23.17 -36.90 -0.17
C SER A 45 -24.11 -36.45 0.96
N ALA A 46 -23.62 -36.29 2.21
CA ALA A 46 -24.43 -35.92 3.36
C ALA A 46 -24.71 -34.41 3.48
N LEU A 47 -23.95 -33.55 2.79
CA LEU A 47 -23.99 -32.09 2.96
C LEU A 47 -24.53 -31.31 1.76
N LYS A 48 -25.34 -31.94 0.89
CA LYS A 48 -26.09 -31.18 -0.14
C LYS A 48 -27.55 -31.02 0.27
N GLY A 49 -27.87 -29.85 0.84
CA GLY A 49 -29.24 -29.33 0.90
C GLY A 49 -29.98 -29.40 2.24
N GLN A 50 -29.34 -29.81 3.33
CA GLN A 50 -29.95 -29.76 4.67
C GLN A 50 -29.28 -28.67 5.53
N SER A 51 -30.02 -27.61 5.83
CA SER A 51 -29.65 -26.64 6.86
C SER A 51 -29.79 -27.31 8.23
N TYR A 52 -28.68 -27.60 8.91
CA TYR A 52 -28.71 -28.12 10.28
C TYR A 52 -29.24 -27.06 11.24
N HIS A 53 -30.54 -27.07 11.53
CA HIS A 53 -31.17 -26.21 12.54
C HIS A 53 -30.58 -26.39 13.95
N LEU A 54 -29.87 -27.51 14.20
CA LEU A 54 -29.23 -27.82 15.48
C LEU A 54 -27.77 -27.33 15.61
N ALA A 55 -27.12 -26.91 14.51
CA ALA A 55 -25.79 -26.28 14.58
C ALA A 55 -25.90 -24.75 14.81
N THR A 56 -27.07 -24.17 14.52
CA THR A 56 -27.38 -22.74 14.69
C THR A 56 -27.29 -22.20 16.14
N PRO A 57 -27.68 -22.93 17.21
CA PRO A 57 -27.65 -22.37 18.56
C PRO A 57 -26.21 -22.13 19.05
N PHE A 58 -25.25 -22.99 18.68
CA PHE A 58 -23.86 -22.79 19.09
C PHE A 58 -23.17 -21.68 18.32
N ALA A 59 -23.48 -21.48 17.03
CA ALA A 59 -22.93 -20.37 16.25
C ALA A 59 -23.17 -19.02 16.94
N SER A 60 -24.35 -18.81 17.55
CA SER A 60 -24.69 -17.57 18.26
C SER A 60 -23.82 -17.29 19.49
N ILE A 61 -23.31 -18.33 20.15
CA ILE A 61 -22.44 -18.20 21.33
C ILE A 61 -21.04 -17.72 20.91
N PHE A 62 -20.60 -18.07 19.70
CA PHE A 62 -19.27 -17.69 19.18
C PHE A 62 -19.25 -16.37 18.42
N ILE A 63 -20.40 -15.82 18.00
CA ILE A 63 -20.46 -14.52 17.30
C ILE A 63 -19.81 -13.39 18.14
N PRO A 64 -20.13 -13.20 19.43
CA PRO A 64 -19.47 -12.18 20.24
C PRO A 64 -17.95 -12.35 20.29
N THR A 65 -17.46 -13.59 20.34
CA THR A 65 -16.03 -13.92 20.33
C THR A 65 -15.37 -13.51 19.01
N TRP A 66 -16.00 -13.81 17.87
CA TRP A 66 -15.52 -13.40 16.56
C TRP A 66 -15.51 -11.87 16.40
N HIS A 67 -16.59 -11.19 16.78
CA HIS A 67 -16.62 -9.72 16.75
C HIS A 67 -15.52 -9.09 17.60
N HIS A 68 -15.28 -9.62 18.80
CA HIS A 68 -14.18 -9.18 19.64
C HIS A 68 -12.82 -9.45 18.96
N PHE A 69 -12.61 -10.64 18.42
CA PHE A 69 -11.40 -10.98 17.67
C PHE A 69 -11.14 -10.02 16.51
N TYR A 70 -12.13 -9.76 15.66
CA TYR A 70 -11.97 -8.86 14.52
C TYR A 70 -11.65 -7.45 14.99
N ARG A 71 -12.43 -6.89 15.91
CA ARG A 71 -12.22 -5.52 16.42
C ARG A 71 -10.87 -5.35 17.08
N SER A 72 -10.43 -6.35 17.83
CA SER A 72 -9.11 -6.35 18.48
C SER A 72 -7.95 -6.47 17.49
N ASN A 73 -8.19 -6.81 16.23
CA ASN A 73 -7.16 -6.96 15.20
C ASN A 73 -7.26 -5.94 14.05
N LEU A 74 -8.29 -5.09 14.01
CA LEU A 74 -8.36 -3.98 13.06
C LEU A 74 -7.22 -2.98 13.31
N GLY A 75 -6.64 -2.46 12.22
CA GLY A 75 -5.53 -1.51 12.24
C GLY A 75 -4.19 -2.10 12.65
N LYS A 76 -4.09 -3.40 12.94
CA LYS A 76 -2.81 -4.03 13.27
C LYS A 76 -1.99 -4.31 12.00
N PRO A 77 -0.66 -4.19 12.09
CA PRO A 77 0.21 -4.65 11.03
C PRO A 77 0.11 -6.17 10.85
N GLU A 78 0.51 -6.66 9.68
CA GLU A 78 0.59 -8.09 9.33
C GLU A 78 -0.75 -8.86 9.22
N ILE A 79 -1.89 -8.22 9.48
CA ILE A 79 -3.20 -8.86 9.35
C ILE A 79 -3.72 -8.77 7.90
N ASP A 80 -3.76 -9.90 7.19
CA ASP A 80 -4.42 -10.01 5.88
C ASP A 80 -5.93 -10.17 6.06
N TYR A 81 -6.66 -9.05 6.03
CA TYR A 81 -8.11 -9.06 6.16
C TYR A 81 -8.83 -9.91 5.11
N TRP A 82 -8.26 -10.12 3.91
CA TRP A 82 -8.94 -10.91 2.87
C TRP A 82 -9.06 -12.38 3.23
N GLU A 83 -8.22 -12.90 4.14
CA GLU A 83 -8.37 -14.24 4.69
C GLU A 83 -9.66 -14.38 5.51
N TRP A 84 -10.18 -13.28 6.07
CA TRP A 84 -11.41 -13.29 6.88
C TRP A 84 -12.69 -13.37 6.03
N ARG A 85 -12.60 -13.33 4.70
CA ARG A 85 -13.78 -13.46 3.81
C ARG A 85 -14.51 -14.79 4.00
N SER A 86 -13.79 -15.85 4.37
CA SER A 86 -14.38 -17.16 4.67
C SER A 86 -14.78 -17.32 6.15
N PHE A 87 -14.43 -16.37 7.00
CA PHE A 87 -14.67 -16.48 8.44
C PHE A 87 -16.09 -15.99 8.78
N PRO A 88 -16.74 -16.58 9.81
CA PRO A 88 -18.11 -16.24 10.15
C PRO A 88 -18.23 -14.79 10.64
N ALA A 89 -19.33 -14.14 10.26
CA ALA A 89 -19.72 -12.80 10.71
C ALA A 89 -18.76 -11.65 10.35
N SER A 90 -17.78 -11.86 9.46
CA SER A 90 -16.81 -10.84 9.05
C SER A 90 -17.45 -9.64 8.35
N ASP A 91 -18.59 -9.86 7.68
CA ASP A 91 -19.42 -8.85 7.01
C ASP A 91 -20.28 -8.00 7.95
N SER A 92 -20.36 -8.36 9.23
CA SER A 92 -21.21 -7.69 10.23
C SER A 92 -20.42 -6.88 11.27
N VAL A 93 -19.09 -6.88 11.21
CA VAL A 93 -18.22 -6.27 12.24
C VAL A 93 -18.29 -4.74 12.24
N CYS A 94 -18.04 -4.15 11.07
CA CYS A 94 -18.09 -2.74 10.76
C CYS A 94 -18.21 -2.54 9.24
N PRO A 95 -18.83 -1.43 8.77
CA PRO A 95 -19.04 -1.21 7.35
C PRO A 95 -17.74 -1.10 6.54
N GLU A 96 -16.65 -0.62 7.15
CA GLU A 96 -15.35 -0.49 6.51
C GLU A 96 -14.74 -1.85 6.17
N LEU A 97 -14.76 -2.79 7.10
CA LEU A 97 -14.27 -4.15 6.84
C LEU A 97 -15.12 -4.82 5.75
N THR A 98 -16.45 -4.68 5.84
CA THR A 98 -17.36 -5.21 4.81
C THR A 98 -17.08 -4.62 3.43
N ALA A 99 -16.85 -3.30 3.36
CA ALA A 99 -16.48 -2.62 2.12
C ALA A 99 -15.14 -3.11 1.56
N LEU A 100 -14.13 -3.29 2.42
CA LEU A 100 -12.83 -3.86 2.04
C LEU A 100 -12.99 -5.29 1.49
N LEU A 101 -13.75 -6.13 2.17
CA LEU A 101 -14.00 -7.51 1.78
C LEU A 101 -14.87 -7.62 0.52
N ALA A 102 -15.69 -6.62 0.20
CA ALA A 102 -16.43 -6.56 -1.06
C ALA A 102 -15.54 -6.14 -2.25
N SER A 103 -14.43 -5.43 -2.00
CA SER A 103 -13.50 -4.97 -3.04
C SER A 103 -12.72 -6.13 -3.70
N LYS A 104 -12.11 -5.85 -4.86
CA LYS A 104 -11.22 -6.79 -5.55
C LYS A 104 -10.01 -7.08 -4.66
N SER A 105 -9.72 -8.37 -4.44
CA SER A 105 -8.54 -8.80 -3.70
C SER A 105 -7.28 -8.24 -4.36
N PRO A 106 -6.42 -7.50 -3.63
CA PRO A 106 -5.16 -7.00 -4.15
C PRO A 106 -4.20 -8.15 -4.45
N ASN A 107 -3.28 -7.89 -5.37
CA ASN A 107 -2.15 -8.81 -5.59
C ASN A 107 -1.18 -8.77 -4.40
N THR A 108 -0.22 -9.70 -4.37
CA THR A 108 0.74 -9.85 -3.26
C THR A 108 1.55 -8.58 -2.97
N ALA A 109 1.96 -7.84 -4.01
CA ALA A 109 2.72 -6.59 -3.81
C ALA A 109 1.86 -5.51 -3.15
N VAL A 110 0.63 -5.31 -3.63
CA VAL A 110 -0.32 -4.35 -3.04
C VAL A 110 -0.71 -4.74 -1.62
N LYS A 111 -0.88 -6.03 -1.35
CA LYS A 111 -1.09 -6.52 0.03
C LYS A 111 0.07 -6.12 0.93
N SER A 112 1.31 -6.37 0.52
CA SER A 112 2.50 -5.98 1.30
C SER A 112 2.51 -4.48 1.62
N ILE A 113 2.20 -3.64 0.62
CA ILE A 113 2.13 -2.18 0.79
C ILE A 113 1.04 -1.79 1.80
N LEU A 114 -0.16 -2.38 1.68
CA LEU A 114 -1.27 -2.12 2.60
C LEU A 114 -0.96 -2.55 4.04
N LEU A 115 -0.26 -3.67 4.21
CA LEU A 115 0.20 -4.13 5.52
C LEU A 115 1.27 -3.20 6.11
N GLN A 116 2.18 -2.70 5.29
CA GLN A 116 3.20 -1.73 5.71
C GLN A 116 2.59 -0.39 6.14
N LEU A 117 1.50 0.06 5.50
CA LEU A 117 0.77 1.26 5.92
C LEU A 117 0.28 1.19 7.37
N ALA A 118 -0.10 -0.01 7.85
CA ALA A 118 -0.53 -0.20 9.23
C ALA A 118 0.62 -0.17 10.26
N SER A 119 1.87 -0.38 9.81
CA SER A 119 3.02 -0.53 10.72
C SER A 119 3.61 0.80 11.21
N ALA A 120 3.59 1.88 10.42
CA ALA A 120 4.15 3.20 10.77
C ALA A 120 3.96 4.20 9.60
N PRO A 121 4.14 5.52 9.82
CA PRO A 121 4.13 6.54 8.75
C PRO A 121 5.42 6.53 7.90
N VAL A 122 5.97 5.35 7.60
CA VAL A 122 7.09 5.21 6.67
C VAL A 122 6.50 5.06 5.26
N ASP A 123 7.11 5.73 4.28
CA ASP A 123 6.74 5.56 2.87
C ASP A 123 6.92 4.08 2.47
N PRO A 124 5.83 3.34 2.15
CA PRO A 124 5.87 1.90 1.90
C PRO A 124 6.59 1.56 0.58
N PHE A 125 7.00 2.58 -0.18
CA PHE A 125 7.71 2.43 -1.45
C PHE A 125 9.21 2.69 -1.32
N GLN A 126 9.80 2.68 -0.12
CA GLN A 126 11.24 2.90 0.08
C GLN A 126 12.07 1.62 -0.07
N GLU A 127 11.45 0.44 0.03
CA GLU A 127 12.15 -0.84 -0.06
C GLU A 127 12.38 -1.26 -1.53
N GLY A 128 13.56 -1.83 -1.80
CA GLY A 128 13.93 -2.34 -3.12
C GLY A 128 14.59 -1.31 -4.04
N ASP A 129 14.95 -1.74 -5.24
CA ASP A 129 15.47 -0.84 -6.27
C ASP A 129 14.38 0.10 -6.79
N PHE A 130 14.80 1.23 -7.38
CA PHE A 130 13.88 2.25 -7.87
C PHE A 130 12.81 1.73 -8.84
N GLY A 131 13.17 0.76 -9.68
CA GLY A 131 12.22 0.13 -10.61
C GLY A 131 11.12 -0.60 -9.86
N GLN A 132 11.50 -1.43 -8.88
CA GLN A 132 10.56 -2.13 -8.01
C GLN A 132 9.68 -1.16 -7.22
N GLN A 133 10.26 -0.08 -6.70
CA GLN A 133 9.51 0.94 -5.96
C GLN A 133 8.42 1.60 -6.82
N ILE A 134 8.73 1.98 -8.07
CA ILE A 134 7.71 2.55 -8.94
C ILE A 134 6.69 1.50 -9.36
N GLN A 135 7.11 0.28 -9.69
CA GLN A 135 6.17 -0.78 -10.03
C GLN A 135 5.16 -1.02 -8.89
N ASN A 136 5.66 -1.11 -7.66
CA ASN A 136 4.84 -1.21 -6.45
C ASN A 136 3.85 -0.04 -6.33
N TYR A 137 4.31 1.19 -6.56
CA TYR A 137 3.46 2.37 -6.58
C TYR A 137 2.35 2.30 -7.63
N LEU A 138 2.67 1.90 -8.87
CA LEU A 138 1.68 1.78 -9.94
C LEU A 138 0.63 0.71 -9.61
N LEU A 139 1.06 -0.46 -9.12
CA LEU A 139 0.15 -1.52 -8.70
C LEU A 139 -0.78 -1.05 -7.58
N PHE A 140 -0.25 -0.31 -6.60
CA PHE A 140 -1.04 0.27 -5.53
C PHE A 140 -2.02 1.33 -6.05
N LYS A 141 -1.58 2.21 -6.93
CA LYS A 141 -2.40 3.27 -7.54
C LYS A 141 -3.56 2.68 -8.33
N ASP A 142 -3.30 1.66 -9.15
CA ASP A 142 -4.33 0.99 -9.95
C ASP A 142 -5.37 0.31 -9.04
N TRP A 143 -4.93 -0.39 -8.00
CA TRP A 143 -5.83 -0.99 -7.02
C TRP A 143 -6.64 0.08 -6.27
N HIS A 144 -6.00 1.16 -5.84
CA HIS A 144 -6.65 2.28 -5.18
C HIS A 144 -7.74 2.88 -6.07
N GLN A 145 -7.44 3.15 -7.34
CA GLN A 145 -8.41 3.71 -8.29
C GLN A 145 -9.58 2.75 -8.56
N ALA A 146 -9.31 1.45 -8.70
CA ALA A 146 -10.35 0.45 -8.86
C ALA A 146 -11.26 0.39 -7.62
N SER A 147 -10.68 0.39 -6.42
CA SER A 147 -11.42 0.42 -5.16
C SER A 147 -12.19 1.72 -4.97
N TYR A 148 -11.62 2.86 -5.37
CA TYR A 148 -12.26 4.17 -5.33
C TYR A 148 -13.51 4.20 -6.21
N HIS A 149 -13.44 3.65 -7.42
CA HIS A 149 -14.59 3.59 -8.33
C HIS A 149 -15.73 2.73 -7.79
N VAL A 150 -15.41 1.66 -7.03
CA VAL A 150 -16.42 0.74 -6.48
C VAL A 150 -17.01 1.27 -5.17
N LEU A 151 -16.19 1.81 -4.28
CA LEU A 151 -16.59 2.15 -2.91
C LEU A 151 -16.93 3.64 -2.71
N GLY A 152 -16.37 4.50 -3.56
CA GLY A 152 -16.37 5.96 -3.37
C GLY A 152 -15.37 6.43 -2.31
N GLU A 153 -15.10 7.74 -2.32
CA GLU A 153 -14.09 8.37 -1.45
C GLU A 153 -14.34 8.12 0.04
N LYS A 154 -15.55 8.41 0.52
CA LYS A 154 -15.88 8.34 1.95
C LYS A 154 -15.67 6.94 2.52
N SER A 155 -16.14 5.91 1.81
CA SER A 155 -16.03 4.52 2.25
C SER A 155 -14.58 4.05 2.21
N LEU A 156 -13.86 4.37 1.12
CA LEU A 156 -12.45 3.98 0.99
C LEU A 156 -11.56 4.71 2.02
N ALA A 157 -11.83 5.97 2.33
CA ALA A 157 -11.18 6.68 3.43
C ALA A 157 -11.42 6.00 4.79
N GLY A 158 -12.65 5.56 5.05
CA GLY A 158 -12.98 4.76 6.24
C GLY A 158 -12.20 3.45 6.30
N VAL A 159 -12.10 2.73 5.17
CA VAL A 159 -11.29 1.51 5.04
C VAL A 159 -9.83 1.77 5.44
N TYR A 160 -9.20 2.80 4.88
CA TYR A 160 -7.81 3.13 5.24
C TYR A 160 -7.66 3.46 6.73
N GLN A 161 -8.59 4.23 7.28
CA GLN A 161 -8.54 4.64 8.68
C GLN A 161 -8.75 3.47 9.65
N VAL A 162 -9.72 2.59 9.38
CA VAL A 162 -10.12 1.52 10.30
C VAL A 162 -9.28 0.26 10.12
N CYS A 163 -9.07 -0.18 8.87
CA CYS A 163 -8.36 -1.42 8.58
C CYS A 163 -6.83 -1.22 8.57
N PHE A 164 -6.35 -0.07 8.12
CA PHE A 164 -4.91 0.17 7.94
C PHE A 164 -4.37 1.28 8.83
N ASN A 165 -5.16 1.78 9.78
CA ASN A 165 -4.78 2.87 10.70
C ASN A 165 -4.14 4.08 10.00
N THR A 166 -4.56 4.37 8.77
CA THR A 166 -3.93 5.36 7.89
C THR A 166 -4.95 6.41 7.48
N SER A 167 -4.58 7.69 7.66
CA SER A 167 -5.46 8.81 7.30
C SER A 167 -5.56 8.99 5.78
N TRP A 168 -6.71 9.51 5.32
CA TRP A 168 -6.90 9.82 3.90
C TRP A 168 -5.91 10.87 3.37
N ASP A 169 -5.51 11.84 4.20
CA ASP A 169 -4.51 12.84 3.81
C ASP A 169 -3.13 12.21 3.57
N THR A 170 -2.75 11.21 4.39
CA THR A 170 -1.54 10.42 4.15
C THR A 170 -1.62 9.68 2.81
N ILE A 171 -2.75 9.05 2.49
CA ILE A 171 -2.94 8.36 1.20
C ILE A 171 -2.85 9.35 0.03
N LYS A 172 -3.48 10.52 0.12
CA LYS A 172 -3.37 11.57 -0.90
C LYS A 172 -1.93 12.06 -1.06
N GLN A 173 -1.20 12.23 0.05
CA GLN A 173 0.21 12.61 0.00
C GLN A 173 1.04 11.54 -0.70
N ILE A 174 0.86 10.27 -0.36
CA ILE A 174 1.55 9.14 -1.00
C ILE A 174 1.25 9.08 -2.51
N LEU A 175 -0.02 9.21 -2.88
CA LEU A 175 -0.44 9.20 -4.29
C LEU A 175 0.10 10.41 -5.04
N GLY A 176 0.12 11.58 -4.42
CA GLY A 176 0.64 12.83 -5.02
C GLY A 176 2.17 12.95 -5.05
N GLN A 177 2.89 12.27 -4.15
CA GLN A 177 4.35 12.40 -4.03
C GLN A 177 5.09 11.93 -5.29
N ARG A 178 4.55 10.94 -6.01
CA ARG A 178 5.13 10.40 -7.25
C ARG A 178 4.50 10.92 -8.54
N GLU A 179 3.43 11.70 -8.43
CA GLU A 179 3.04 12.68 -9.45
C GLU A 179 3.88 13.97 -9.34
N GLY A 180 4.91 13.93 -8.49
CA GLY A 180 5.77 15.04 -8.14
C GLY A 180 6.82 15.41 -9.20
N LYS A 181 7.82 16.13 -8.71
CA LYS A 181 8.75 16.90 -9.54
C LYS A 181 9.65 15.97 -10.35
N TRP A 182 10.07 16.42 -11.53
CA TRP A 182 10.79 15.61 -12.52
C TRP A 182 11.96 14.78 -11.96
N TRP A 183 12.71 15.32 -11.00
CA TRP A 183 13.88 14.65 -10.43
C TRP A 183 13.54 13.42 -9.59
N GLN A 184 12.34 13.37 -8.99
CA GLN A 184 11.87 12.21 -8.25
C GLN A 184 11.56 11.05 -9.20
N VAL A 185 10.94 11.33 -10.35
CA VAL A 185 10.62 10.34 -11.38
C VAL A 185 11.88 9.84 -12.10
N LEU A 186 12.88 10.70 -12.28
CA LEU A 186 14.16 10.31 -12.88
C LEU A 186 15.16 9.73 -11.86
N ASN A 187 14.80 9.68 -10.57
CA ASN A 187 15.68 9.26 -9.47
C ASN A 187 17.04 9.98 -9.44
N VAL A 188 17.01 11.30 -9.59
CA VAL A 188 18.21 12.14 -9.55
C VAL A 188 18.06 13.22 -8.48
N ASN A 189 19.19 13.77 -8.03
CA ASN A 189 19.18 14.92 -7.15
C ASN A 189 18.48 16.11 -7.86
N PRO A 190 17.66 16.94 -7.18
CA PRO A 190 17.13 18.17 -7.76
C PRO A 190 18.20 19.11 -8.35
N GLU A 191 19.43 19.03 -7.85
CA GLU A 191 20.59 19.79 -8.32
C GLU A 191 21.45 19.04 -9.35
N ALA A 192 20.99 17.87 -9.82
CA ALA A 192 21.72 17.06 -10.78
C ALA A 192 22.10 17.85 -12.04
N THR A 193 23.29 17.55 -12.54
CA THR A 193 23.83 18.13 -13.76
C THR A 193 23.05 17.65 -14.98
N VAL A 194 23.10 18.41 -16.08
CA VAL A 194 22.43 18.04 -17.33
C VAL A 194 22.82 16.62 -17.79
N SER A 195 24.10 16.28 -17.66
CA SER A 195 24.60 14.95 -18.04
C SER A 195 24.01 13.84 -17.18
N GLU A 196 23.91 14.03 -15.86
CA GLU A 196 23.31 13.04 -14.95
C GLU A 196 21.83 12.83 -15.24
N VAL A 197 21.08 13.92 -15.49
CA VAL A 197 19.66 13.84 -15.83
C VAL A 197 19.44 13.11 -17.15
N GLU A 198 20.23 13.43 -18.18
CA GLU A 198 20.16 12.73 -19.47
C GLU A 198 20.52 11.25 -19.37
N GLN A 199 21.56 10.93 -18.59
CA GLN A 199 21.99 9.56 -18.39
C GLN A 199 20.92 8.76 -17.66
N ALA A 200 20.36 9.30 -16.58
CA ALA A 200 19.27 8.67 -15.84
C ALA A 200 18.05 8.43 -16.74
N TYR A 201 17.63 9.44 -17.50
CA TYR A 201 16.55 9.31 -18.48
C TYR A 201 16.81 8.19 -19.50
N LYS A 202 18.01 8.14 -20.11
CA LYS A 202 18.36 7.12 -21.11
C LYS A 202 18.35 5.72 -20.51
N LEU A 203 18.88 5.55 -19.30
CA LEU A 203 18.88 4.27 -18.58
C LEU A 203 17.46 3.82 -18.27
N LEU A 204 16.62 4.72 -17.74
CA LEU A 204 15.24 4.43 -17.38
C LEU A 204 14.38 4.10 -18.61
N ILE A 205 14.46 4.88 -19.67
CA ILE A 205 13.71 4.60 -20.91
C ILE A 205 14.16 3.28 -21.53
N ARG A 206 15.47 2.97 -21.55
CA ARG A 206 15.95 1.68 -22.05
C ARG A 206 15.40 0.52 -21.23
N HIS A 207 15.29 0.68 -19.91
CA HIS A 207 14.78 -0.37 -19.02
C HIS A 207 13.26 -0.54 -19.11
N TRP A 208 12.51 0.55 -19.29
CA TRP A 208 11.05 0.57 -19.27
C TRP A 208 10.40 0.70 -20.65
N HIS A 209 11.17 0.62 -21.74
CA HIS A 209 10.62 0.73 -23.09
C HIS A 209 9.60 -0.39 -23.36
N PRO A 210 8.39 -0.08 -23.86
CA PRO A 210 7.35 -1.11 -24.08
C PRO A 210 7.80 -2.22 -25.04
N ASP A 211 8.63 -1.90 -26.03
CA ASP A 211 9.14 -2.90 -27.00
C ASP A 211 10.20 -3.83 -26.40
N LEU A 212 10.89 -3.41 -25.33
CA LEU A 212 11.96 -4.19 -24.69
C LEU A 212 11.51 -4.86 -23.40
N ASN A 213 10.48 -4.32 -22.76
CA ASN A 213 9.99 -4.75 -21.46
C ASN A 213 8.52 -5.17 -21.55
N SER A 214 8.28 -6.47 -21.37
CA SER A 214 6.96 -7.11 -21.43
C SER A 214 6.09 -6.88 -20.19
N SER A 215 6.57 -6.11 -19.20
CA SER A 215 5.77 -5.73 -18.04
C SER A 215 4.49 -4.99 -18.48
N PRO A 216 3.32 -5.29 -17.90
CA PRO A 216 2.07 -4.61 -18.25
C PRO A 216 2.09 -3.09 -17.97
N HIS A 217 3.03 -2.62 -17.13
CA HIS A 217 3.18 -1.22 -16.77
C HIS A 217 4.30 -0.50 -17.53
N SER A 218 5.04 -1.17 -18.42
CA SER A 218 6.18 -0.57 -19.14
C SER A 218 5.76 0.66 -19.93
N HIS A 219 4.61 0.61 -20.59
CA HIS A 219 4.06 1.72 -21.34
C HIS A 219 3.78 2.95 -20.44
N GLN A 220 3.09 2.75 -19.32
CA GLN A 220 2.77 3.82 -18.37
C GLN A 220 4.04 4.42 -17.76
N MET A 221 5.03 3.58 -17.45
CA MET A 221 6.34 4.00 -16.97
C MET A 221 7.07 4.88 -17.98
N ALA A 222 7.13 4.45 -19.23
CA ALA A 222 7.75 5.24 -20.30
C ALA A 222 7.07 6.61 -20.44
N ILE A 223 5.73 6.68 -20.35
CA ILE A 223 4.99 7.95 -20.35
C ILE A 223 5.42 8.84 -19.17
N MET A 224 5.46 8.31 -17.94
CA MET A 224 5.87 9.09 -16.76
C MET A 224 7.31 9.61 -16.89
N ILE A 225 8.25 8.76 -17.29
CA ILE A 225 9.66 9.11 -17.48
C ILE A 225 9.81 10.19 -18.55
N ASN A 226 9.10 10.04 -19.68
CA ASN A 226 9.10 11.03 -20.76
C ASN A 226 8.52 12.36 -20.29
N SER A 227 7.38 12.34 -19.60
CA SER A 227 6.74 13.54 -19.06
C SER A 227 7.68 14.30 -18.12
N ALA A 228 8.27 13.58 -17.15
CA ALA A 228 9.24 14.16 -16.22
C ALA A 228 10.44 14.78 -16.95
N TYR A 229 10.97 14.11 -17.97
CA TYR A 229 12.08 14.65 -18.75
C TYR A 229 11.69 15.88 -19.59
N GLN A 230 10.45 15.97 -20.08
CA GLN A 230 9.93 17.18 -20.73
C GLN A 230 9.77 18.33 -19.72
N ASP A 231 9.26 18.05 -18.53
CA ASP A 231 9.15 19.04 -17.46
C ASP A 231 10.54 19.60 -17.11
N TYR A 232 11.54 18.73 -16.94
CA TYR A 232 12.93 19.13 -16.76
C TYR A 232 13.43 20.06 -17.88
N LYS A 233 13.18 19.71 -19.15
CA LYS A 233 13.57 20.53 -20.31
C LYS A 233 12.88 21.88 -20.33
N SER A 234 11.60 21.93 -19.98
CA SER A 234 10.80 23.17 -19.93
C SER A 234 11.31 24.14 -18.86
N LEU A 235 11.87 23.61 -17.77
CA LEU A 235 12.50 24.38 -16.68
C LEU A 235 13.95 24.74 -16.98
N SER A 236 14.55 24.12 -18.00
CA SER A 236 15.96 24.28 -18.36
C SER A 236 16.32 25.27 -19.49
N PRO A 237 15.46 26.19 -20.01
CA PRO A 237 15.89 27.11 -21.07
C PRO A 237 17.01 28.09 -20.64
N VAL A 238 17.35 28.13 -19.34
CA VAL A 238 18.46 28.93 -18.78
C VAL A 238 19.75 28.12 -18.58
N ARG A 239 19.73 26.78 -18.65
CA ARG A 239 20.92 25.92 -18.46
C ARG A 239 21.59 25.46 -19.76
N SER A 240 20.97 25.72 -20.92
CA SER A 240 21.52 25.36 -22.24
C SER A 240 22.51 26.37 -22.82
N LEU A 241 22.72 27.51 -22.15
CA LEU A 241 23.85 28.37 -22.48
C LEU A 241 25.10 27.72 -21.90
N SER A 242 25.88 27.09 -22.79
CA SER A 242 27.17 26.48 -22.51
C SER A 242 28.03 27.36 -21.56
N PRO A 243 29.00 26.82 -20.81
CA PRO A 243 29.91 27.63 -20.00
C PRO A 243 30.56 28.80 -20.79
N PHE A 244 30.66 28.68 -22.12
CA PHE A 244 31.07 29.75 -23.03
C PHE A 244 30.06 30.91 -23.10
N PHE A 245 28.76 30.64 -23.15
CA PHE A 245 27.72 31.67 -23.15
C PHE A 245 27.50 32.31 -21.78
N SER A 246 27.72 31.60 -20.67
CA SER A 246 27.76 32.21 -19.33
C SER A 246 28.92 33.19 -19.18
N LEU A 247 30.08 32.87 -19.75
CA LEU A 247 31.23 33.77 -19.84
C LEU A 247 30.93 34.98 -20.74
N LEU A 248 30.35 34.75 -21.93
CA LEU A 248 29.97 35.83 -22.85
C LEU A 248 28.87 36.74 -22.28
N TYR A 249 27.91 36.21 -21.52
CA TYR A 249 26.87 36.99 -20.86
C TYR A 249 27.45 37.83 -19.70
N LYS A 250 28.39 37.27 -18.92
CA LYS A 250 29.16 38.03 -17.91
C LYS A 250 30.04 39.12 -18.54
N ILE A 251 30.68 38.82 -19.67
CA ILE A 251 31.48 39.79 -20.45
C ILE A 251 30.57 40.88 -21.03
N TYR A 252 29.43 40.53 -21.62
CA TYR A 252 28.47 41.46 -22.20
C TYR A 252 27.88 42.40 -21.13
N THR A 253 27.47 41.86 -19.97
CA THR A 253 26.96 42.68 -18.85
C THR A 253 28.05 43.56 -18.23
N PHE A 254 29.29 43.08 -18.15
CA PHE A 254 30.45 43.88 -17.74
C PHE A 254 30.72 45.05 -18.71
N PHE A 255 30.76 44.82 -20.02
CA PHE A 255 30.96 45.87 -21.03
C PHE A 255 29.76 46.82 -21.15
N SER A 256 28.54 46.33 -20.94
CA SER A 256 27.33 47.16 -20.89
C SER A 256 27.34 48.08 -19.65
N SER A 257 27.91 47.63 -18.52
CA SER A 257 28.11 48.47 -17.33
C SER A 257 29.21 49.53 -17.47
N LEU A 258 30.16 49.34 -18.41
CA LEU A 258 31.23 50.28 -18.73
C LEU A 258 30.81 51.36 -19.74
N LYS A 259 29.69 51.19 -20.43
CA LYS A 259 29.08 52.21 -21.31
C LYS A 259 27.94 52.95 -20.59
N LEU A 260 28.24 53.58 -19.46
CA LEU A 260 27.45 54.69 -18.94
C LEU A 260 28.32 55.59 -18.07
N SER A 261 29.20 56.33 -18.75
CA SER A 261 29.63 57.64 -18.28
C SER A 261 29.55 58.60 -19.47
N PRO A 262 28.48 59.40 -19.60
CA PRO A 262 28.48 60.55 -20.49
C PRO A 262 29.37 61.63 -19.86
N LEU A 263 30.69 61.43 -19.93
CA LEU A 263 31.61 62.55 -19.92
C LEU A 263 31.54 63.16 -21.30
N LEU A 264 30.72 64.21 -21.45
CA LEU A 264 30.95 65.39 -22.28
C LEU A 264 29.72 66.32 -22.12
N LYS A 265 29.61 66.98 -20.96
CA LYS A 265 28.96 68.28 -20.87
C LYS A 265 30.04 69.33 -21.11
N VAL A 266 30.34 69.59 -22.38
CA VAL A 266 31.20 70.69 -22.81
C VAL A 266 30.40 71.98 -22.78
N ARG A 267 30.96 72.96 -22.08
CA ARG A 267 30.65 74.39 -22.12
C ARG A 267 30.18 74.87 -23.50
N ASN A 268 29.07 75.59 -23.51
CA ASN A 268 29.03 76.99 -23.97
C ASN A 268 28.13 77.76 -23.01
#